data_AF-A0A5Q4GMM5-F1
#
_entry.id   AF-A0A5Q4GMM5-F1
#
_cell.length_a   1.000
_cell.length_b   1.000
_cell.length_c   1.000
_cell.angle_alpha   90.00
_cell.angle_beta   90.00
_cell.angle_gamma   90.00
#
_symmetry.space_group_name_H-M   'P 1'
#
loop_
_entity.id
_entity.type
_entity.pdbx_description
1 polymer ?
#
loop_
_entity_poly.entity_id
_entity_poly.type
_entity_poly.pdbx_seq_one_letter_code
_entity_poly.pdbx_strand_id
1 'polypeptide(L)'
;MVTRGDDRKIYSACKPYFCHYIFLSRKGSSAHRKISGTAGVVRTSFCAPEFIIGLPVIEARPSHEWTLISSQNTWRGVIFAGHSDARIVPQAYSPNHGNTYNQQWGVQHRGTMITQQLPRALTVNCSGTMRVWFSHPGVRHRREVGGWVCVEADGAYAAVRPARGGYRWADSDDRVRQDDWMVLEDGFAPVIIEVARKVDYADYQAFQDAVLARAPQWSDNRLDYTGLSGIAITFHADCSAPPEIDGAAITCSPPKVFDSPFVSSEWDSALITIAKDARSLVLDFRDEE
;
A
#
# COMPACT_ATOMS: atom_id res chain seq x y z
N MET A 1 9.82 -7.26 -14.53
CA MET A 1 8.99 -6.18 -15.08
C MET A 1 9.92 -5.03 -15.43
N VAL A 2 10.31 -4.92 -16.71
CA VAL A 2 11.29 -3.92 -17.17
C VAL A 2 10.53 -2.63 -17.46
N THR A 3 10.70 -1.61 -16.62
CA THR A 3 10.20 -0.27 -16.90
C THR A 3 11.14 0.43 -17.88
N ARG A 4 10.58 0.98 -18.98
CA ARG A 4 11.34 1.75 -19.97
C ARG A 4 11.77 3.09 -19.36
N GLY A 5 12.99 3.52 -19.67
CA GLY A 5 13.67 4.65 -19.03
C GLY A 5 13.08 6.06 -19.24
N ASP A 6 11.99 6.21 -19.99
CA ASP A 6 11.44 7.52 -20.39
C ASP A 6 10.32 8.06 -19.48
N ASP A 7 9.86 7.30 -18.48
CA ASP A 7 8.78 7.73 -17.58
C ASP A 7 9.21 8.84 -16.58
N ARG A 8 10.49 9.23 -16.56
CA ARG A 8 11.05 10.21 -15.61
C ARG A 8 10.45 11.62 -15.74
N LYS A 9 9.77 11.96 -16.84
CA LYS A 9 9.23 13.32 -17.05
C LYS A 9 7.82 13.53 -16.51
N ILE A 10 7.07 12.48 -16.16
CA ILE A 10 5.66 12.62 -15.76
C ILE A 10 5.52 13.13 -14.30
N TYR A 11 6.49 12.82 -13.43
CA TYR A 11 6.34 13.04 -11.98
C TYR A 11 6.95 14.34 -11.45
N SER A 12 7.72 15.08 -12.26
CA SER A 12 8.44 16.31 -11.83
C SER A 12 7.56 17.54 -11.57
N ALA A 13 6.24 17.45 -11.81
CA ALA A 13 5.33 18.60 -11.75
C ALA A 13 4.08 18.39 -10.88
N CYS A 14 4.06 17.37 -10.02
CA CYS A 14 2.87 17.01 -9.24
C CYS A 14 3.01 17.45 -7.78
N LYS A 15 2.04 18.22 -7.26
CA LYS A 15 1.87 18.36 -5.80
C LYS A 15 1.51 16.97 -5.21
N PRO A 16 1.63 16.76 -3.89
CA PRO A 16 1.17 15.52 -3.27
C PRO A 16 -0.36 15.36 -3.42
N TYR A 17 -0.81 14.21 -3.94
CA TYR A 17 -2.23 13.90 -4.10
C TYR A 17 -2.54 12.45 -3.69
N PHE A 18 -3.77 12.24 -3.21
CA PHE A 18 -4.33 10.94 -2.91
C PHE A 18 -5.22 10.50 -4.07
N CYS A 19 -5.08 9.26 -4.51
CA CYS A 19 -5.83 8.70 -5.63
C CYS A 19 -6.43 7.35 -5.25
N HIS A 20 -7.72 7.16 -5.57
CA HIS A 20 -8.36 5.86 -5.61
C HIS A 20 -8.55 5.40 -7.06
N TYR A 21 -8.18 4.15 -7.34
CA TYR A 21 -8.44 3.48 -8.61
C TYR A 21 -9.16 2.16 -8.36
N ILE A 22 -10.34 1.99 -8.94
CA ILE A 22 -11.02 0.70 -9.06
C ILE A 22 -10.65 0.09 -10.41
N PHE A 23 -10.17 -1.16 -10.41
CA PHE A 23 -10.01 -1.94 -11.64
C PHE A 23 -11.19 -2.92 -11.76
N LEU A 24 -12.21 -2.57 -12.55
CA LEU A 24 -13.32 -3.47 -12.88
C LEU A 24 -13.74 -3.23 -14.34
N SER A 25 -13.73 -4.28 -15.17
CA SER A 25 -13.97 -4.16 -16.62
C SER A 25 -15.46 -4.21 -17.00
N ARG A 26 -15.78 -3.55 -18.13
CA ARG A 26 -17.10 -3.51 -18.76
C ARG A 26 -17.49 -4.86 -19.38
N LYS A 27 -18.81 -5.10 -19.47
CA LYS A 27 -19.45 -6.32 -20.00
C LYS A 27 -19.29 -6.36 -21.53
N GLY A 28 -18.69 -7.41 -22.09
CA GLY A 28 -18.62 -7.58 -23.56
C GLY A 28 -17.54 -8.52 -24.13
N SER A 29 -16.52 -8.89 -23.35
CA SER A 29 -15.56 -9.93 -23.72
C SER A 29 -15.19 -10.75 -22.51
N SER A 30 -15.02 -12.05 -22.70
CA SER A 30 -14.79 -13.11 -21.71
C SER A 30 -13.65 -12.82 -20.71
N ALA A 31 -13.96 -12.08 -19.64
CA ALA A 31 -13.21 -12.04 -18.37
C ALA A 31 -14.09 -11.37 -17.29
N HIS A 32 -15.00 -12.14 -16.70
CA HIS A 32 -15.90 -11.66 -15.65
C HIS A 32 -15.10 -11.33 -14.37
N ARG A 33 -15.18 -10.08 -13.87
CA ARG A 33 -14.69 -9.71 -12.53
C ARG A 33 -15.77 -8.96 -11.75
N LYS A 34 -16.70 -9.74 -11.22
CA LYS A 34 -17.54 -9.38 -10.07
C LYS A 34 -17.66 -10.64 -9.22
N ILE A 35 -17.32 -10.53 -7.94
CA ILE A 35 -17.71 -11.52 -6.94
C ILE A 35 -18.98 -10.94 -6.34
N SER A 36 -20.11 -11.56 -6.68
CA SER A 36 -21.42 -11.40 -6.01
C SER A 36 -21.73 -10.00 -5.45
N GLY A 37 -21.90 -8.99 -6.30
CA GLY A 37 -22.63 -7.77 -5.94
C GLY A 37 -22.03 -6.81 -4.89
N THR A 38 -21.08 -7.25 -4.07
CA THR A 38 -20.71 -6.61 -2.79
C THR A 38 -19.21 -6.62 -2.47
N ALA A 39 -18.41 -7.47 -3.12
CA ALA A 39 -16.97 -7.55 -2.87
C ALA A 39 -16.18 -6.83 -3.97
N GLY A 40 -15.29 -5.91 -3.58
CA GLY A 40 -14.45 -5.14 -4.49
C GLY A 40 -12.98 -5.12 -4.10
N VAL A 41 -12.13 -4.72 -5.04
CA VAL A 41 -10.73 -4.36 -4.80
C VAL A 41 -10.58 -2.88 -5.10
N VAL A 42 -10.19 -2.09 -4.11
CA VAL A 42 -9.93 -0.66 -4.28
C VAL A 42 -8.44 -0.43 -4.17
N ARG A 43 -7.80 0.13 -5.20
CA ARG A 43 -6.39 0.52 -5.11
C ARG A 43 -6.30 1.93 -4.58
N THR A 44 -5.57 2.07 -3.48
CA THR A 44 -5.22 3.34 -2.86
C THR A 44 -3.78 3.64 -3.15
N SER A 45 -3.50 4.85 -3.62
CA SER A 45 -2.14 5.35 -3.78
C SER A 45 -2.07 6.81 -3.36
N PHE A 46 -1.03 7.15 -2.63
CA PHE A 46 -0.60 8.54 -2.42
C PHE A 46 0.67 8.79 -3.24
N CYS A 47 0.63 9.83 -4.06
CA CYS A 47 1.71 10.18 -4.97
C CYS A 47 2.27 11.55 -4.60
N ALA A 48 3.54 11.59 -4.24
CA ALA A 48 4.37 12.79 -4.15
C ALA A 48 5.51 12.68 -5.20
N PRO A 49 6.19 13.79 -5.58
CA PRO A 49 7.35 13.71 -6.47
C PRO A 49 8.44 12.74 -5.98
N GLU A 50 8.61 12.65 -4.66
CA GLU A 50 9.69 11.91 -4.02
C GLU A 50 9.34 10.43 -3.76
N PHE A 51 8.04 10.10 -3.70
CA PHE A 51 7.60 8.72 -3.47
C PHE A 51 6.14 8.47 -3.89
N ILE A 52 5.85 7.20 -4.15
CA ILE A 52 4.50 6.64 -4.26
C ILE A 52 4.35 5.56 -3.20
N ILE A 53 3.29 5.65 -2.39
CA ILE A 53 2.91 4.61 -1.43
C ILE A 53 1.50 4.14 -1.74
N GLY A 54 1.25 2.84 -1.70
CA GLY A 54 -0.08 2.33 -2.01
C GLY A 54 -0.29 0.86 -1.74
N LEU A 55 -1.56 0.48 -1.65
CA LEU A 55 -2.01 -0.91 -1.54
C LEU A 55 -3.39 -1.10 -2.15
N PRO A 56 -3.72 -2.35 -2.55
CA PRO A 56 -5.11 -2.75 -2.75
C PRO A 56 -5.77 -2.98 -1.39
N VAL A 57 -6.79 -2.19 -1.09
CA VAL A 57 -7.76 -2.46 -0.04
C VAL A 57 -8.69 -3.56 -0.56
N ILE A 58 -8.79 -4.63 0.23
CA ILE A 58 -9.62 -5.80 -0.05
C ILE A 58 -10.40 -6.16 1.20
N GLU A 59 -11.59 -6.72 1.02
CA GLU A 59 -12.34 -7.32 2.12
C GLU A 59 -11.66 -8.62 2.59
N ALA A 60 -11.68 -8.90 3.88
CA ALA A 60 -11.12 -10.14 4.44
C ALA A 60 -12.05 -11.34 4.20
N ARG A 61 -12.22 -11.73 2.93
CA ARG A 61 -13.08 -12.86 2.52
C ARG A 61 -12.30 -14.15 2.31
N PRO A 62 -12.95 -15.33 2.36
CA PRO A 62 -12.31 -16.59 2.01
C PRO A 62 -11.70 -16.57 0.61
N SER A 63 -10.54 -17.23 0.44
CA SER A 63 -9.81 -17.26 -0.84
C SER A 63 -10.63 -17.74 -2.03
N HIS A 64 -11.55 -18.69 -1.83
CA HIS A 64 -12.38 -19.27 -2.88
C HIS A 64 -13.50 -18.33 -3.38
N GLU A 65 -13.80 -17.25 -2.64
CA GLU A 65 -14.68 -16.19 -3.15
C GLU A 65 -13.95 -15.33 -4.18
N TRP A 66 -12.61 -15.32 -4.19
CA TRP A 66 -11.84 -14.52 -5.13
C TRP A 66 -11.65 -15.20 -6.49
N THR A 67 -11.79 -14.43 -7.57
CA THR A 67 -11.17 -14.81 -8.85
C THR A 67 -9.66 -14.87 -8.64
N LEU A 68 -9.04 -16.04 -8.87
CA LEU A 68 -7.63 -16.31 -8.56
C LEU A 68 -6.67 -15.19 -9.00
N ILE A 69 -6.79 -14.72 -10.23
CA ILE A 69 -5.90 -13.69 -10.79
C ILE A 69 -6.05 -12.32 -10.11
N SER A 70 -7.17 -12.05 -9.45
CA SER A 70 -7.43 -10.78 -8.76
C SER A 70 -6.84 -10.74 -7.35
N SER A 71 -6.56 -11.89 -6.74
CA SER A 71 -6.00 -12.01 -5.39
C SER A 71 -4.55 -12.50 -5.36
N GLN A 72 -3.99 -12.83 -6.52
CA GLN A 72 -2.62 -13.31 -6.69
C GLN A 72 -1.58 -12.18 -6.51
N ASN A 73 -0.53 -12.43 -5.73
CA ASN A 73 0.68 -11.59 -5.62
C ASN A 73 0.40 -10.08 -5.57
N THR A 74 -0.56 -9.68 -4.73
CA THR A 74 -1.01 -8.28 -4.68
C THR A 74 0.08 -7.36 -4.13
N TRP A 75 0.60 -6.50 -4.99
CA TRP A 75 1.66 -5.56 -4.62
C TRP A 75 1.13 -4.48 -3.68
N ARG A 76 1.94 -4.15 -2.68
CA ARG A 76 1.76 -3.03 -1.76
C ARG A 76 3.12 -2.57 -1.26
N GLY A 77 3.26 -1.31 -0.94
CA GLY A 77 4.51 -0.76 -0.41
C GLY A 77 4.79 0.64 -0.90
N VAL A 78 6.09 0.98 -0.95
CA VAL A 78 6.60 2.30 -1.30
C VAL A 78 7.57 2.18 -2.47
N ILE A 79 7.49 3.11 -3.41
CA ILE A 79 8.46 3.34 -4.47
C ILE A 79 9.02 4.74 -4.29
N PHE A 80 10.34 4.90 -4.28
CA PHE A 80 10.99 6.19 -4.13
C PHE A 80 11.52 6.73 -5.46
N ALA A 81 11.68 8.04 -5.53
CA ALA A 81 12.41 8.70 -6.60
C ALA A 81 13.91 8.35 -6.58
N GLY A 82 14.63 8.77 -7.62
CA GLY A 82 16.10 8.65 -7.72
C GLY A 82 16.62 7.31 -8.25
N HIS A 83 15.93 6.19 -8.04
CA HIS A 83 16.35 4.88 -8.56
C HIS A 83 15.17 3.96 -8.92
N SER A 84 15.28 3.18 -10.00
CA SER A 84 14.19 2.29 -10.50
C SER A 84 13.78 1.20 -9.52
N ASP A 85 14.70 0.82 -8.64
CA ASP A 85 14.55 -0.28 -7.68
C ASP A 85 14.43 0.20 -6.22
N ALA A 86 14.42 1.52 -5.96
CA ALA A 86 14.29 2.04 -4.60
C ALA A 86 12.88 1.81 -4.07
N ARG A 87 12.71 0.79 -3.22
CA ARG A 87 11.40 0.36 -2.71
C ARG A 87 11.48 -0.23 -1.31
N ILE A 88 10.34 -0.15 -0.62
CA ILE A 88 10.05 -0.92 0.59
C ILE A 88 8.79 -1.75 0.31
N VAL A 89 8.87 -3.07 0.47
CA VAL A 89 7.78 -3.97 0.07
C VAL A 89 7.43 -4.94 1.21
N PRO A 90 6.32 -4.72 1.94
CA PRO A 90 5.80 -5.69 2.90
C PRO A 90 5.14 -6.87 2.16
N GLN A 91 5.51 -8.09 2.53
CA GLN A 91 5.12 -9.32 1.83
C GLN A 91 4.79 -10.45 2.81
N ALA A 92 3.73 -11.18 2.51
CA ALA A 92 3.47 -12.50 3.07
C ALA A 92 4.32 -13.56 2.36
N TYR A 93 5.15 -14.28 3.10
CA TYR A 93 6.08 -15.24 2.52
C TYR A 93 5.39 -16.50 2.02
N SER A 94 5.73 -16.89 0.79
CA SER A 94 5.33 -18.13 0.14
C SER A 94 6.45 -19.16 0.24
N PRO A 95 6.22 -20.34 0.85
CA PRO A 95 7.16 -21.44 0.75
C PRO A 95 7.40 -21.78 -0.73
N ASN A 96 8.66 -21.97 -1.13
CA ASN A 96 9.09 -22.27 -2.51
C ASN A 96 8.86 -21.14 -3.54
N HIS A 97 8.64 -19.90 -3.10
CA HIS A 97 8.44 -18.74 -3.98
C HIS A 97 7.28 -18.92 -4.98
N GLY A 98 6.27 -19.72 -4.62
CA GLY A 98 5.08 -19.94 -5.43
C GLY A 98 4.11 -18.77 -5.34
N ASN A 99 3.10 -18.77 -6.23
CA ASN A 99 2.03 -17.78 -6.18
C ASN A 99 1.23 -17.90 -4.89
N THR A 100 1.03 -16.76 -4.24
CA THR A 100 0.23 -16.62 -3.02
C THR A 100 -1.06 -15.89 -3.37
N TYR A 101 -2.17 -16.25 -2.71
CA TYR A 101 -3.49 -15.69 -3.02
C TYR A 101 -4.16 -15.16 -1.76
N ASN A 102 -4.82 -14.02 -1.90
CA ASN A 102 -5.58 -13.36 -0.84
C ASN A 102 -4.74 -13.20 0.44
N GLN A 103 -3.54 -12.67 0.27
CA GLN A 103 -2.43 -12.88 1.21
C GLN A 103 -2.45 -11.92 2.38
N GLN A 104 -2.86 -10.69 2.10
CA GLN A 104 -2.63 -9.55 2.97
C GLN A 104 -3.79 -8.59 2.83
N TRP A 105 -4.07 -7.88 3.90
CA TRP A 105 -5.06 -6.81 3.95
C TRP A 105 -4.45 -5.62 4.68
N GLY A 106 -5.06 -4.45 4.54
CA GLY A 106 -4.44 -3.22 5.00
C GLY A 106 -5.25 -1.98 4.69
N VAL A 107 -4.74 -0.87 5.20
CA VAL A 107 -5.24 0.49 5.04
C VAL A 107 -4.07 1.40 4.72
N GLN A 108 -4.33 2.43 3.91
CA GLN A 108 -3.34 3.45 3.60
C GLN A 108 -4.02 4.81 3.55
N HIS A 109 -3.38 5.80 4.16
CA HIS A 109 -3.76 7.21 4.07
C HIS A 109 -2.50 8.07 3.99
N ARG A 110 -2.35 8.85 2.91
CA ARG A 110 -1.17 9.68 2.66
C ARG A 110 0.15 8.91 2.86
N GLY A 111 1.02 9.38 3.74
CA GLY A 111 2.31 8.74 4.04
C GLY A 111 2.22 7.48 4.90
N THR A 112 1.06 7.16 5.45
CA THR A 112 0.88 6.09 6.45
C THR A 112 0.23 4.86 5.81
N MET A 113 0.82 3.69 6.00
CA MET A 113 0.28 2.39 5.62
C MET A 113 0.32 1.43 6.79
N ILE A 114 -0.78 0.70 7.01
CA ILE A 114 -0.83 -0.44 7.93
C ILE A 114 -1.26 -1.66 7.13
N THR A 115 -0.47 -2.73 7.17
CA THR A 115 -0.81 -3.98 6.47
C THR A 115 -0.31 -5.20 7.23
N GLN A 116 -1.06 -6.30 7.16
CA GLN A 116 -0.65 -7.59 7.73
C GLN A 116 -0.96 -8.72 6.77
N GLN A 117 -0.43 -9.90 7.07
CA GLN A 117 -0.93 -11.13 6.49
C GLN A 117 -2.37 -11.41 6.96
N LEU A 118 -3.22 -11.86 6.04
CA LEU A 118 -4.53 -12.41 6.39
C LEU A 118 -4.38 -13.75 7.16
N PRO A 119 -5.37 -14.12 8.00
CA PRO A 119 -5.41 -15.42 8.65
C PRO A 119 -5.29 -16.57 7.65
N ARG A 120 -4.62 -17.66 8.04
CA ARG A 120 -4.37 -18.80 7.13
C ARG A 120 -5.64 -19.38 6.51
N ALA A 121 -6.76 -19.35 7.24
CA ALA A 121 -8.07 -19.80 6.74
C ALA A 121 -8.58 -19.00 5.53
N LEU A 122 -8.09 -17.77 5.33
CA LEU A 122 -8.48 -16.89 4.22
C LEU A 122 -7.45 -16.88 3.08
N THR A 123 -6.24 -17.40 3.30
CA THR A 123 -5.12 -17.32 2.35
C THR A 123 -4.87 -18.65 1.62
N VAL A 124 -4.17 -18.61 0.49
CA VAL A 124 -3.57 -19.82 -0.13
C VAL A 124 -2.07 -19.62 -0.29
N ASN A 125 -1.30 -20.67 -0.01
CA ASN A 125 0.17 -20.74 -0.10
C ASN A 125 0.95 -19.75 0.79
N CYS A 126 0.30 -19.09 1.76
CA CYS A 126 0.98 -18.19 2.70
C CYS A 126 1.52 -18.99 3.90
N SER A 127 2.79 -18.80 4.21
CA SER A 127 3.47 -19.52 5.31
C SER A 127 3.07 -19.03 6.71
N GLY A 128 2.37 -17.91 6.86
CA GLY A 128 2.23 -17.26 8.17
C GLY A 128 3.46 -16.47 8.59
N THR A 129 4.42 -16.25 7.69
CA THR A 129 5.54 -15.34 7.90
C THR A 129 5.26 -14.04 7.14
N MET A 130 5.30 -12.92 7.87
CA MET A 130 5.28 -11.58 7.30
C MET A 130 6.69 -11.00 7.33
N ARG A 131 7.10 -10.38 6.22
CA ARG A 131 8.43 -9.78 6.09
C ARG A 131 8.35 -8.48 5.30
N VAL A 132 9.34 -7.62 5.44
CA VAL A 132 9.44 -6.36 4.70
C VAL A 132 10.78 -6.32 3.97
N TRP A 133 10.72 -6.18 2.66
CA TRP A 133 11.89 -6.04 1.81
C TRP A 133 12.37 -4.59 1.84
N PHE A 134 13.67 -4.40 2.05
CA PHE A 134 14.34 -3.12 1.89
C PHE A 134 15.36 -3.23 0.76
N SER A 135 15.12 -2.52 -0.35
CA SER A 135 16.07 -2.48 -1.45
C SER A 135 17.35 -1.76 -1.02
N HIS A 136 18.57 -2.26 -1.26
CA HIS A 136 19.75 -1.39 -1.03
C HIS A 136 19.86 -0.24 -2.04
N PRO A 137 19.48 -0.38 -3.33
CA PRO A 137 19.54 0.72 -4.27
C PRO A 137 18.59 1.87 -3.88
N GLY A 138 19.15 3.03 -3.54
CA GLY A 138 18.38 4.25 -3.30
C GLY A 138 17.69 4.34 -1.93
N VAL A 139 17.69 3.27 -1.12
CA VAL A 139 17.28 3.32 0.30
C VAL A 139 18.53 3.14 1.17
N ARG A 140 18.85 4.16 1.96
CA ARG A 140 20.16 4.32 2.60
C ARG A 140 20.01 4.73 4.06
N HIS A 141 21.15 4.80 4.75
CA HIS A 141 21.26 5.35 6.10
C HIS A 141 20.31 4.71 7.10
N ARG A 142 20.14 3.38 7.03
CA ARG A 142 19.29 2.63 7.95
C ARG A 142 19.68 2.91 9.41
N ARG A 143 18.70 3.34 10.21
CA ARG A 143 18.83 3.58 11.65
C ARG A 143 17.67 2.92 12.37
N GLU A 144 17.98 2.15 13.40
CA GLU A 144 16.97 1.52 14.25
C GLU A 144 16.80 2.33 15.54
N VAL A 145 15.58 2.76 15.84
CA VAL A 145 15.27 3.58 17.01
C VAL A 145 13.86 3.30 17.52
N GLY A 146 13.71 2.95 18.80
CA GLY A 146 12.40 2.70 19.43
C GLY A 146 11.53 1.64 18.73
N GLY A 147 12.16 0.63 18.11
CA GLY A 147 11.49 -0.42 17.33
C GLY A 147 11.17 -0.03 15.88
N TRP A 148 11.45 1.20 15.48
CA TRP A 148 11.36 1.65 14.09
C TRP A 148 12.67 1.41 13.35
N VAL A 149 12.58 0.91 12.12
CA VAL A 149 13.63 0.94 11.11
C VAL A 149 13.41 2.18 10.26
N CYS A 150 14.18 3.23 10.51
CA CYS A 150 14.17 4.45 9.71
C CYS A 150 15.20 4.33 8.57
N VAL A 151 14.90 4.91 7.42
CA VAL A 151 15.77 4.98 6.24
C VAL A 151 15.57 6.29 5.50
N GLU A 152 16.53 6.62 4.64
CA GLU A 152 16.49 7.75 3.73
C GLU A 152 16.44 7.30 2.27
N ALA A 153 15.66 8.00 1.45
CA ALA A 153 15.70 7.92 0.01
C ALA A 153 15.90 9.31 -0.61
N ASP A 154 15.94 9.39 -1.94
CA ASP A 154 16.04 10.68 -2.63
C ASP A 154 14.77 11.51 -2.39
N GLY A 155 14.90 12.63 -1.70
CA GLY A 155 13.79 13.51 -1.33
C GLY A 155 12.81 12.99 -0.28
N ALA A 156 12.94 11.75 0.23
CA ALA A 156 12.01 11.17 1.20
C ALA A 156 12.70 10.51 2.41
N TYR A 157 11.96 10.45 3.52
CA TYR A 157 12.25 9.60 4.68
C TYR A 157 11.20 8.51 4.78
N ALA A 158 11.58 7.34 5.29
CA ALA A 158 10.64 6.28 5.64
C ALA A 158 10.98 5.62 6.97
N ALA A 159 9.96 5.13 7.67
CA ALA A 159 10.10 4.35 8.88
C ALA A 159 9.16 3.14 8.82
N VAL A 160 9.65 1.98 9.26
CA VAL A 160 8.88 0.74 9.29
C VAL A 160 8.98 0.10 10.67
N ARG A 161 7.88 -0.43 11.18
CA ARG A 161 7.90 -1.29 12.37
C ARG A 161 6.78 -2.32 12.35
N PRO A 162 6.92 -3.45 13.06
CA PRO A 162 5.76 -4.19 13.50
C PRO A 162 5.00 -3.39 14.58
N ALA A 163 3.66 -3.46 14.56
CA ALA A 163 2.80 -2.87 15.57
C ALA A 163 2.97 -3.54 16.94
N ARG A 164 3.34 -4.83 16.95
CA ARG A 164 3.63 -5.64 18.14
C ARG A 164 4.70 -6.68 17.84
N GLY A 165 5.41 -7.15 18.88
CA GLY A 165 6.53 -8.08 18.73
C GLY A 165 7.78 -7.40 18.16
N GLY A 166 8.82 -8.20 17.89
CA GLY A 166 10.06 -7.74 17.28
C GLY A 166 10.20 -8.17 15.82
N TYR A 167 11.42 -8.04 15.33
CA TYR A 167 11.84 -8.49 14.01
C TYR A 167 13.31 -8.90 14.05
N ARG A 168 13.73 -9.61 13.00
CA ARG A 168 15.13 -9.92 12.73
C ARG A 168 15.47 -9.65 11.28
N TRP A 169 16.73 -9.36 11.01
CA TRP A 169 17.22 -9.29 9.63
C TRP A 169 17.52 -10.68 9.08
N ALA A 170 17.26 -10.85 7.79
CA ALA A 170 17.66 -12.00 7.01
C ALA A 170 18.15 -11.54 5.64
N ASP A 171 19.17 -12.22 5.13
CA ASP A 171 19.64 -11.98 3.77
C ASP A 171 18.52 -12.24 2.76
N SER A 172 18.52 -11.49 1.66
CA SER A 172 17.60 -11.75 0.54
C SER A 172 17.83 -13.15 -0.04
N ASP A 173 16.75 -13.93 -0.07
CA ASP A 173 16.63 -15.18 -0.82
C ASP A 173 16.25 -14.93 -2.29
N ASP A 174 16.12 -13.66 -2.70
CA ASP A 174 15.83 -13.27 -4.08
C ASP A 174 17.10 -13.33 -4.95
N ARG A 175 16.90 -13.41 -6.26
CA ARG A 175 17.97 -13.43 -7.26
C ARG A 175 18.78 -12.13 -7.24
N VAL A 176 18.21 -11.05 -6.71
CA VAL A 176 18.89 -9.78 -6.46
C VAL A 176 19.46 -9.83 -5.03
N ARG A 177 20.78 -9.99 -4.92
CA ARG A 177 21.50 -10.23 -3.66
C ARG A 177 21.94 -8.94 -2.94
N GLN A 178 21.28 -7.82 -3.20
CA GLN A 178 21.63 -6.51 -2.63
C GLN A 178 20.47 -5.96 -1.82
N ASP A 179 19.79 -6.79 -1.05
CA ASP A 179 18.60 -6.40 -0.32
C ASP A 179 18.52 -7.19 0.99
N ASP A 180 17.81 -6.63 1.97
CA ASP A 180 17.58 -7.28 3.26
C ASP A 180 16.09 -7.47 3.52
N TRP A 181 15.74 -8.58 4.16
CA TRP A 181 14.41 -8.81 4.71
C TRP A 181 14.39 -8.47 6.20
N MET A 182 13.50 -7.56 6.59
CA MET A 182 13.02 -7.45 7.96
C MET A 182 11.95 -8.52 8.16
N VAL A 183 12.27 -9.61 8.84
CA VAL A 183 11.34 -10.72 9.11
C VAL A 183 10.70 -10.50 10.47
N LEU A 184 9.37 -10.41 10.51
CA LEU A 184 8.64 -10.22 11.76
C LEU A 184 8.68 -11.50 12.61
N GLU A 185 8.80 -11.34 13.92
CA GLU A 185 8.71 -12.46 14.87
C GLU A 185 7.26 -13.00 14.95
N ASP A 186 6.29 -12.09 14.93
CA ASP A 186 4.87 -12.41 14.75
C ASP A 186 4.46 -12.13 13.30
N GLY A 187 4.32 -13.18 12.50
CA GLY A 187 3.94 -13.06 11.09
C GLY A 187 2.48 -12.64 10.85
N PHE A 188 1.68 -12.45 11.89
CA PHE A 188 0.34 -11.86 11.81
C PHE A 188 0.27 -10.48 12.44
N ALA A 189 1.38 -9.94 12.96
CA ALA A 189 1.40 -8.56 13.43
C ALA A 189 1.25 -7.59 12.26
N PRO A 190 0.45 -6.51 12.40
CA PRO A 190 0.47 -5.41 11.46
C PRO A 190 1.85 -4.80 11.31
N VAL A 191 2.25 -4.53 10.07
CA VAL A 191 3.39 -3.69 9.71
C VAL A 191 2.87 -2.28 9.52
N ILE A 192 3.49 -1.32 10.20
CA ILE A 192 3.26 0.10 10.03
C ILE A 192 4.41 0.66 9.20
N ILE A 193 4.08 1.38 8.14
CA ILE A 193 5.03 2.10 7.28
C ILE A 193 4.62 3.57 7.28
N GLU A 194 5.57 4.43 7.61
CA GLU A 194 5.46 5.88 7.49
C GLU A 194 6.43 6.38 6.43
N VAL A 195 5.96 7.27 5.58
CA VAL A 195 6.77 7.90 4.53
C VAL A 195 6.43 9.37 4.46
N ALA A 196 7.45 10.22 4.42
CA ALA A 196 7.26 11.64 4.28
C ALA A 196 8.37 12.26 3.43
N ARG A 197 8.11 13.46 2.89
CA ARG A 197 9.11 14.17 2.12
C ARG A 197 10.13 14.79 3.07
N LYS A 198 11.39 14.82 2.68
CA LYS A 198 12.46 15.45 3.47
C LYS A 198 12.18 16.92 3.75
N VAL A 199 11.57 17.62 2.79
CA VAL A 199 11.23 19.05 2.92
C VAL A 199 10.20 19.34 4.02
N ASP A 200 9.48 18.33 4.50
CA ASP A 200 8.50 18.47 5.59
C ASP A 200 9.17 18.39 6.98
N TYR A 201 10.48 18.15 7.05
CA TYR A 201 11.26 18.01 8.28
C TYR A 201 12.56 18.83 8.19
N ALA A 202 13.04 19.30 9.34
CA ALA A 202 14.32 20.03 9.39
C ALA A 202 15.49 19.14 8.96
N ASP A 203 15.50 17.89 9.43
CA ASP A 203 16.52 16.89 9.15
C ASP A 203 16.00 15.47 9.44
N TYR A 204 16.88 14.48 9.35
CA TYR A 204 16.54 13.08 9.57
C TYR A 204 16.21 12.79 11.04
N GLN A 205 16.87 13.48 11.98
CA GLN A 205 16.59 13.32 13.41
C GLN A 205 15.19 13.81 13.75
N ALA A 206 14.77 14.96 13.21
CA ALA A 206 13.42 15.48 13.39
C ALA A 206 12.34 14.51 12.86
N PHE A 207 12.61 13.81 11.75
CA PHE A 207 11.74 12.74 11.25
C PHE A 207 11.69 11.54 12.21
N GLN A 208 12.84 11.10 12.72
CA GLN A 208 12.93 10.00 13.68
C GLN A 208 12.16 10.34 14.98
N ASP A 209 12.32 11.54 15.50
CA ASP A 209 11.61 12.01 16.69
C ASP A 209 10.09 12.06 16.45
N ALA A 210 9.66 12.48 15.25
CA ALA A 210 8.25 12.52 14.88
C ALA A 210 7.61 11.13 14.83
N VAL A 211 8.28 10.11 14.27
CA VAL A 211 7.75 8.73 14.26
C VAL A 211 7.81 8.08 15.64
N LEU A 212 8.80 8.40 16.47
CA LEU A 212 8.88 7.93 17.85
C LEU A 212 7.73 8.47 18.72
N ALA A 213 7.29 9.69 18.44
CA ALA A 213 6.12 10.28 19.08
C ALA A 213 4.78 9.63 18.65
N ARG A 214 4.79 8.70 17.69
CA ARG A 214 3.61 7.92 17.26
C ARG A 214 3.69 6.50 17.81
N ALA A 215 3.32 6.36 19.08
CA ALA A 215 3.22 5.05 19.73
C ALA A 215 1.94 4.33 19.25
N PRO A 216 2.04 3.10 18.68
CA PRO A 216 0.90 2.25 18.41
C PRO A 216 0.16 1.92 19.72
N GLN A 217 -1.15 2.06 19.74
CA GLN A 217 -1.99 1.68 20.88
C GLN A 217 -2.68 0.36 20.57
N TRP A 218 -2.46 -0.64 21.43
CA TRP A 218 -2.95 -1.98 21.21
C TRP A 218 -3.96 -2.38 22.30
N SER A 219 -5.12 -2.89 21.90
CA SER A 219 -6.11 -3.49 22.79
C SER A 219 -6.73 -4.71 22.11
N ASP A 220 -6.55 -5.89 22.69
CA ASP A 220 -7.03 -7.18 22.15
C ASP A 220 -6.55 -7.46 20.72
N ASN A 221 -7.40 -7.22 19.72
CA ASN A 221 -7.11 -7.34 18.29
C ASN A 221 -7.20 -6.00 17.55
N ARG A 222 -7.33 -4.89 18.27
CA ARG A 222 -7.46 -3.54 17.72
C ARG A 222 -6.16 -2.77 17.89
N LEU A 223 -5.73 -2.17 16.80
CA LEU A 223 -4.65 -1.19 16.73
C LEU A 223 -5.25 0.19 16.47
N ASP A 224 -5.05 1.12 17.39
CA ASP A 224 -5.30 2.54 17.19
C ASP A 224 -3.96 3.24 16.94
N TYR A 225 -3.88 3.98 15.85
CA TYR A 225 -2.63 4.62 15.43
C TYR A 225 -2.89 5.98 14.78
N THR A 226 -2.11 6.99 15.19
CA THR A 226 -2.13 8.31 14.55
C THR A 226 -0.95 8.43 13.61
N GLY A 227 -1.22 8.58 12.31
CA GLY A 227 -0.17 8.71 11.30
C GLY A 227 0.59 10.03 11.38
N LEU A 228 1.69 10.15 10.62
CA LEU A 228 2.45 11.41 10.52
C LEU A 228 1.62 12.59 9.99
N SER A 229 0.56 12.33 9.22
CA SER A 229 -0.37 13.38 8.78
C SER A 229 -1.35 13.85 9.85
N GLY A 230 -1.30 13.27 11.06
CA GLY A 230 -2.26 13.53 12.15
C GLY A 230 -3.58 12.76 12.02
N ILE A 231 -3.72 11.90 11.01
CA ILE A 231 -4.92 11.10 10.76
C ILE A 231 -5.04 9.97 11.77
N ALA A 232 -6.23 9.70 12.29
CA ALA A 232 -6.48 8.53 13.12
C ALA A 232 -6.79 7.31 12.25
N ILE A 233 -6.17 6.18 12.54
CA ILE A 233 -6.42 4.89 11.89
C ILE A 233 -6.76 3.85 12.95
N THR A 234 -7.92 3.22 12.80
CA THR A 234 -8.32 2.04 13.57
C THR A 234 -8.12 0.81 12.68
N PHE A 235 -7.40 -0.19 13.17
CA PHE A 235 -7.12 -1.42 12.43
C PHE A 235 -7.45 -2.66 13.26
N HIS A 236 -8.36 -3.50 12.76
CA HIS A 236 -8.85 -4.68 13.45
C HIS A 236 -8.09 -5.93 13.03
N ALA A 237 -6.93 -6.24 13.61
CA ALA A 237 -6.03 -7.31 13.14
C ALA A 237 -6.64 -8.72 13.02
N ASP A 238 -7.78 -8.99 13.66
CA ASP A 238 -8.54 -10.23 13.52
C ASP A 238 -9.53 -10.26 12.34
N CYS A 239 -9.57 -9.20 11.54
CA CYS A 239 -10.49 -9.04 10.42
C CYS A 239 -11.98 -8.95 10.82
N SER A 240 -12.28 -8.63 12.07
CA SER A 240 -13.67 -8.53 12.58
C SER A 240 -14.46 -7.36 11.99
N ALA A 241 -13.77 -6.29 11.56
CA ALA A 241 -14.36 -5.14 10.89
C ALA A 241 -13.37 -4.52 9.87
N PRO A 242 -13.87 -3.78 8.86
CA PRO A 242 -13.01 -2.99 7.99
C PRO A 242 -12.17 -1.99 8.80
N PRO A 243 -10.93 -1.66 8.37
CA PRO A 243 -10.18 -0.57 8.96
C PRO A 243 -10.92 0.76 8.82
N GLU A 244 -10.63 1.70 9.72
CA GLU A 244 -11.24 3.02 9.75
C GLU A 244 -10.19 4.11 9.59
N ILE A 245 -10.58 5.21 8.96
CA ILE A 245 -9.80 6.46 8.88
C ILE A 245 -10.67 7.56 9.47
N ASP A 246 -10.19 8.24 10.52
CA ASP A 246 -10.95 9.24 11.29
C ASP A 246 -12.35 8.75 11.71
N GLY A 247 -12.45 7.48 12.10
CA GLY A 247 -13.70 6.84 12.53
C GLY A 247 -14.65 6.44 11.40
N ALA A 248 -14.28 6.68 10.13
CA ALA A 248 -15.02 6.22 8.97
C ALA A 248 -14.45 4.90 8.44
N ALA A 249 -15.26 3.84 8.44
CA ALA A 249 -14.90 2.54 7.88
C ALA A 249 -14.61 2.65 6.38
N ILE A 250 -13.52 2.01 5.93
CA ILE A 250 -13.17 1.97 4.51
C ILE A 250 -14.11 1.04 3.78
N THR A 251 -14.61 1.50 2.64
CA THR A 251 -15.46 0.72 1.75
C THR A 251 -14.65 0.15 0.58
N CYS A 252 -14.89 -1.13 0.27
CA CYS A 252 -14.41 -1.75 -0.97
C CYS A 252 -15.37 -1.53 -2.17
N SER A 253 -16.44 -0.76 -1.95
CA SER A 253 -17.42 -0.37 -2.98
C SER A 253 -17.64 1.15 -2.98
N PRO A 254 -16.62 1.98 -3.29
CA PRO A 254 -16.82 3.41 -3.39
C PRO A 254 -17.66 3.77 -4.62
N PRO A 255 -18.36 4.92 -4.61
CA PRO A 255 -19.24 5.34 -5.71
C PRO A 255 -18.47 5.63 -7.01
N LYS A 256 -17.20 6.04 -6.89
CA LYS A 256 -16.33 6.40 -8.02
C LYS A 256 -15.31 5.31 -8.35
N VAL A 257 -15.09 5.08 -9.63
CA VAL A 257 -14.00 4.23 -10.16
C VAL A 257 -12.67 4.93 -10.11
N PHE A 258 -12.67 6.21 -10.49
CA PHE A 258 -11.52 7.08 -10.39
C PHE A 258 -11.90 8.21 -9.46
N ASP A 259 -11.13 8.38 -8.39
CA ASP A 259 -11.29 9.51 -7.49
C ASP A 259 -9.91 10.09 -7.20
N SER A 260 -9.52 10.99 -8.08
CA SER A 260 -8.30 11.77 -7.95
C SER A 260 -8.55 13.19 -8.47
N PRO A 261 -7.72 14.17 -8.09
CA PRO A 261 -7.81 15.53 -8.63
C PRO A 261 -7.62 15.64 -10.14
N PHE A 262 -7.06 14.59 -10.78
CA PHE A 262 -6.73 14.61 -12.20
C PHE A 262 -7.62 13.72 -13.06
N VAL A 263 -8.16 12.65 -12.49
CA VAL A 263 -9.02 11.67 -13.17
C VAL A 263 -10.17 11.33 -12.22
N SER A 264 -11.39 11.57 -12.68
CA SER A 264 -12.62 11.26 -11.94
C SER A 264 -13.63 10.55 -12.83
N SER A 265 -14.31 9.54 -12.28
CA SER A 265 -15.39 8.83 -12.97
C SER A 265 -16.30 8.14 -11.96
N GLU A 266 -17.61 8.38 -12.08
CA GLU A 266 -18.61 7.62 -11.33
C GLU A 266 -18.70 6.19 -11.87
N TRP A 267 -18.98 5.24 -10.99
CA TRP A 267 -19.12 3.86 -11.40
C TRP A 267 -20.23 3.66 -12.44
N ASP A 268 -19.95 2.82 -13.44
CA ASP A 268 -20.83 2.47 -14.55
C ASP A 268 -21.33 3.65 -15.40
N SER A 269 -20.71 4.84 -15.24
CA SER A 269 -21.11 6.04 -15.98
C SER A 269 -20.67 6.04 -17.44
N ALA A 270 -19.64 5.26 -17.77
CA ALA A 270 -18.91 5.32 -19.04
C ALA A 270 -18.36 6.72 -19.38
N LEU A 271 -18.27 7.61 -18.38
CA LEU A 271 -17.76 8.97 -18.49
C LEU A 271 -16.50 9.11 -17.65
N ILE A 272 -15.40 9.53 -18.28
CA ILE A 272 -14.13 9.79 -17.59
C ILE A 272 -13.78 11.26 -17.76
N THR A 273 -13.68 11.99 -16.65
CA THR A 273 -13.19 13.36 -16.64
C THR A 273 -11.71 13.36 -16.31
N ILE A 274 -10.90 13.95 -17.20
CA ILE A 274 -9.48 14.23 -16.98
C ILE A 274 -9.31 15.73 -16.84
N ALA A 275 -8.84 16.21 -15.70
CA ALA A 275 -8.68 17.63 -15.45
C ALA A 275 -7.26 17.95 -14.94
N LYS A 276 -6.72 19.11 -15.31
CA LYS A 276 -5.49 19.66 -14.72
C LYS A 276 -5.50 21.17 -14.87
N ASP A 277 -5.49 21.86 -13.74
CA ASP A 277 -5.63 23.32 -13.66
C ASP A 277 -6.90 23.77 -14.42
N ALA A 278 -6.78 24.70 -15.38
CA ALA A 278 -7.90 25.16 -16.20
C ALA A 278 -8.27 24.22 -17.36
N ARG A 279 -7.54 23.12 -17.58
CA ARG A 279 -7.80 22.19 -18.69
C ARG A 279 -8.68 21.04 -18.22
N SER A 280 -9.66 20.67 -19.04
CA SER A 280 -10.55 19.53 -18.80
C SER A 280 -10.84 18.81 -20.11
N LEU A 281 -10.94 17.48 -20.05
CA LEU A 281 -11.34 16.59 -21.14
C LEU A 281 -12.33 15.57 -20.56
N VAL A 282 -13.49 15.44 -21.20
CA VAL A 282 -14.45 14.38 -20.89
C VAL A 282 -14.37 13.34 -22.00
N LEU A 283 -14.03 12.11 -21.64
CA LEU A 283 -14.11 10.95 -22.52
C LEU A 283 -15.46 10.27 -22.27
N ASP A 284 -16.24 10.11 -23.35
CA ASP A 284 -17.56 9.50 -23.32
C ASP A 284 -17.57 8.21 -24.13
N PHE A 285 -17.81 7.10 -23.43
CA PHE A 285 -17.82 5.76 -24.02
C PHE A 285 -19.23 5.19 -24.11
N ARG A 286 -20.27 6.02 -24.07
CA ARG A 286 -21.67 5.55 -24.20
C ARG A 286 -22.02 5.15 -25.63
N ASP A 287 -21.33 5.69 -26.62
CA ASP A 287 -21.68 5.58 -28.05
C ASP A 287 -20.64 4.84 -28.92
N GLU A 288 -19.72 4.08 -28.33
CA GLU A 288 -18.85 3.16 -29.10
C GLU A 288 -19.60 1.84 -29.35
N GLU A 289 -20.38 1.78 -30.44
CA GLU A 289 -20.89 0.55 -31.06
C GLU A 289 -19.80 -0.19 -31.86
#